data_AF-A0A356I9P6-F1
#
_entry.id   AF-A0A356I9P6-F1
#
_cell.length_a   1.000
_cell.length_b   1.000
_cell.length_c   1.000
_cell.angle_alpha   90.00
_cell.angle_beta   90.00
_cell.angle_gamma   90.00
#
_symmetry.space_group_name_H-M   'P 1'
#
loop_
_entity.id
_entity.type
_entity.pdbx_description
1 polymer ?
#
loop_
_entity_poly.entity_id
_entity_poly.type
_entity_poly.pdbx_seq_one_letter_code
_entity_poly.pdbx_strand_id
1 'polypeptide(L)'
;NQESDHLFYVALTRARDLLILSSPVSTKPHANSWHSYIEPLLDQSIKIHRFSAIPHTTIDHTHLHATPSALKLFQATTAICPPKIQTQFKRTTATALTKKDPSDLHPQPNPSRSIQTNTRMGTCGHALLEEAAHHNWNINFPERISTLSHRYNLSSAEINHLSSTFSTTVEYMKIATQSAEQLLPEYPFLMQKGVHLIDGTIDLVVLTTEGIQLYDYKFSQATHSELQERYREQLHLYAEAIQRLFPTTPILSLNIIAISE
;
A
#
# COMPACT_ATOMS: atom_id res chain seq x y z
N ASN A 1 -14.93 10.42 -19.84
CA ASN A 1 -13.63 11.06 -19.52
C ASN A 1 -13.23 10.85 -18.07
N GLN A 2 -14.00 11.29 -17.08
CA GLN A 2 -13.63 11.14 -15.66
C GLN A 2 -13.33 9.68 -15.21
N GLU A 3 -14.12 8.71 -15.69
CA GLU A 3 -13.86 7.29 -15.43
C GLU A 3 -12.55 6.80 -16.07
N SER A 4 -12.24 7.26 -17.29
CA SER A 4 -10.98 6.94 -17.97
C SER A 4 -9.77 7.52 -17.22
N ASP A 5 -9.93 8.71 -16.63
CA ASP A 5 -8.87 9.34 -15.83
C ASP A 5 -8.64 8.59 -14.51
N HIS A 6 -9.73 8.13 -13.86
CA HIS A 6 -9.62 7.31 -12.66
C HIS A 6 -9.00 5.94 -12.95
N LEU A 7 -9.40 5.28 -14.04
CA LEU A 7 -8.80 4.01 -14.46
C LEU A 7 -7.32 4.15 -14.80
N PHE A 8 -6.95 5.24 -15.47
CA PHE A 8 -5.57 5.56 -15.77
C PHE A 8 -4.75 5.79 -14.49
N TYR A 9 -5.28 6.58 -13.55
CA TYR A 9 -4.66 6.79 -12.23
C TYR A 9 -4.44 5.48 -11.46
N VAL A 10 -5.46 4.60 -11.42
CA VAL A 10 -5.35 3.29 -10.77
C VAL A 10 -4.30 2.43 -11.46
N ALA A 11 -4.29 2.39 -12.79
CA ALA A 11 -3.32 1.59 -13.53
C ALA A 11 -1.88 2.06 -13.28
N LEU A 12 -1.65 3.37 -13.25
CA LEU A 12 -0.33 3.97 -13.03
C LEU A 12 0.18 3.80 -11.60
N THR A 13 -0.72 3.81 -10.61
CA THR A 13 -0.36 3.66 -9.18
C THR A 13 -0.34 2.21 -8.70
N ARG A 14 -0.95 1.26 -9.45
CA ARG A 14 -1.04 -0.15 -9.05
C ARG A 14 -0.25 -1.11 -9.93
N ALA A 15 0.19 -0.69 -11.11
CA ALA A 15 1.12 -1.48 -11.91
C ALA A 15 2.48 -1.53 -11.17
N ARG A 16 2.84 -2.73 -10.69
CA ARG A 16 4.07 -2.95 -9.91
C ARG A 16 5.31 -3.09 -10.79
N ASP A 17 5.17 -3.76 -11.95
CA ASP A 17 6.31 -4.12 -12.81
C ASP A 17 6.21 -3.55 -14.23
N LEU A 18 5.07 -3.73 -14.92
CA LEU A 18 4.88 -3.32 -16.32
C LEU A 18 3.46 -2.81 -16.56
N LEU A 19 3.36 -1.59 -17.11
CA LEU A 19 2.10 -1.01 -17.57
C LEU A 19 2.10 -0.91 -19.10
N ILE A 20 1.18 -1.63 -19.75
CA ILE A 20 0.96 -1.54 -21.20
C ILE A 20 -0.31 -0.73 -21.44
N LEU A 21 -0.16 0.40 -22.11
CA LEU A 21 -1.28 1.26 -22.51
C LEU A 21 -1.53 1.09 -24.00
N SER A 22 -2.78 0.77 -24.36
CA SER A 22 -3.20 0.62 -25.75
C SER A 22 -4.39 1.54 -26.01
N SER A 23 -4.35 2.26 -27.12
CA SER A 23 -5.43 3.15 -27.55
C SER A 23 -5.51 3.16 -29.06
N PRO A 24 -6.71 3.28 -29.64
CA PRO A 24 -6.83 3.64 -31.04
C PRO A 24 -6.13 4.98 -31.29
N VAL A 25 -5.38 5.07 -32.39
CA VAL A 25 -4.75 6.31 -32.84
C VAL A 25 -5.86 7.23 -33.36
N SER A 26 -6.27 8.20 -32.55
CA SER A 26 -7.17 9.25 -33.02
C SER A 26 -6.37 10.32 -33.75
N THR A 27 -6.76 10.67 -34.97
CA THR A 27 -6.15 11.77 -35.75
C THR A 27 -6.53 13.16 -35.22
N LYS A 28 -7.41 13.24 -34.22
CA LYS A 28 -7.78 14.48 -33.54
C LYS A 28 -7.51 14.33 -32.03
N PRO A 29 -6.60 15.14 -31.45
CA PRO A 29 -6.38 15.14 -30.01
C PRO A 29 -7.66 15.61 -29.32
N HIS A 30 -8.25 14.76 -28.50
CA HIS A 30 -9.31 15.17 -27.59
C HIS A 30 -8.67 15.78 -26.34
N ALA A 31 -9.04 17.01 -26.00
CA ALA A 31 -8.47 17.79 -24.90
C ALA A 31 -8.57 17.13 -23.51
N ASN A 32 -9.39 16.07 -23.37
CA ASN A 32 -9.64 15.34 -22.12
C ASN A 32 -9.24 13.86 -22.25
N SER A 33 -8.17 13.57 -22.99
CA SER A 33 -7.63 12.23 -23.16
C SER A 33 -6.44 12.05 -22.23
N TRP A 34 -6.33 10.90 -21.57
CA TRP A 34 -5.18 10.59 -20.72
C TRP A 34 -3.83 10.68 -21.45
N HIS A 35 -3.83 10.58 -22.78
CA HIS A 35 -2.63 10.76 -23.63
C HIS A 35 -1.93 12.09 -23.39
N SER A 36 -2.67 13.18 -23.16
CA SER A 36 -2.06 14.50 -22.93
C SER A 36 -1.31 14.59 -21.60
N TYR A 37 -1.58 13.68 -20.64
CA TYR A 37 -0.84 13.61 -19.39
C TYR A 37 0.49 12.84 -19.53
N ILE A 38 0.60 11.94 -20.51
CA ILE A 38 1.80 11.12 -20.72
C ILE A 38 2.77 11.76 -21.70
N GLU A 39 2.26 12.40 -22.76
CA GLU A 39 3.07 13.00 -23.82
C GLU A 39 4.24 13.87 -23.33
N PRO A 40 4.09 14.72 -22.29
CA PRO A 40 5.20 15.51 -21.75
C PRO A 40 6.24 14.72 -20.96
N LEU A 41 5.91 13.50 -20.50
CA LEU A 41 6.76 12.64 -19.67
C LEU A 41 7.65 11.71 -20.50
N LEU A 42 7.47 11.69 -21.82
CA LEU A 42 8.22 10.83 -22.73
C LEU A 42 9.49 11.55 -23.19
N ASP A 43 10.58 11.32 -22.45
CA ASP A 43 11.89 11.97 -22.65
C ASP A 43 12.62 11.48 -23.93
N GLN A 44 12.15 10.38 -24.51
CA GLN A 44 12.65 9.83 -25.77
C GLN A 44 11.50 9.70 -26.76
N SER A 45 11.79 9.93 -28.05
CA SER A 45 10.86 9.59 -29.13
C SER A 45 10.42 8.14 -28.94
N ILE A 46 9.14 7.92 -28.64
CA ILE A 46 8.56 6.59 -28.50
C ILE A 46 9.03 5.76 -29.70
N LYS A 47 9.68 4.61 -29.46
CA LYS A 47 9.95 3.67 -30.55
C LYS A 47 8.62 3.15 -31.08
N ILE A 48 8.15 3.74 -32.17
CA ILE A 48 6.93 3.31 -32.84
C ILE A 48 7.24 1.99 -33.56
N HIS A 49 6.91 0.88 -32.93
CA HIS A 49 6.82 -0.39 -33.61
C HIS A 49 5.53 -0.39 -34.43
N ARG A 50 5.65 -0.19 -35.74
CA ARG A 50 4.51 -0.42 -36.64
C ARG A 50 4.14 -1.89 -36.59
N PHE A 51 2.84 -2.20 -36.65
CA PHE A 51 2.37 -3.58 -36.69
C PHE A 51 3.07 -4.41 -37.78
N SER A 52 3.33 -3.78 -38.94
CA SER A 52 4.06 -4.39 -40.06
C SER A 52 5.54 -4.72 -39.79
N ALA A 53 6.13 -4.14 -38.74
CA ALA A 53 7.53 -4.34 -38.35
C ALA A 53 7.66 -5.29 -37.15
N ILE A 54 6.55 -5.76 -36.58
CA ILE A 54 6.55 -6.79 -35.55
C ILE A 54 6.71 -8.14 -36.27
N PRO A 55 7.73 -8.96 -35.96
CA PRO A 55 7.86 -10.28 -36.55
C PRO A 55 6.60 -11.07 -36.22
N HIS A 56 5.80 -11.37 -37.25
CA HIS A 56 4.62 -12.18 -37.09
C HIS A 56 5.07 -13.60 -36.81
N THR A 57 4.93 -14.05 -35.56
CA THR A 57 4.84 -15.49 -35.30
C THR A 57 3.65 -15.97 -36.10
N THR A 58 3.88 -16.83 -37.09
CA THR A 58 2.79 -17.49 -37.82
C THR A 58 2.04 -18.32 -36.78
N ILE A 59 0.93 -17.79 -36.25
CA ILE A 59 0.03 -18.55 -35.41
C ILE A 59 -0.58 -19.57 -36.35
N ASP A 60 -0.35 -20.85 -36.08
CA ASP A 60 -0.94 -21.91 -36.86
C ASP A 60 -2.48 -21.79 -36.76
N HIS A 61 -3.11 -21.34 -37.84
CA HIS A 61 -4.56 -21.15 -37.92
C HIS A 61 -5.32 -22.48 -38.04
N THR A 62 -4.64 -23.63 -37.93
CA THR A 62 -5.27 -24.96 -37.94
C THR A 62 -6.26 -25.17 -36.79
N HIS A 63 -6.21 -24.36 -35.73
CA HIS A 63 -7.27 -24.32 -34.74
C HIS A 63 -8.45 -23.49 -35.24
N LEU A 64 -9.41 -24.18 -35.87
CA LEU A 64 -10.80 -23.73 -36.03
C LEU A 64 -11.40 -23.42 -34.65
N HIS A 65 -11.22 -22.19 -34.18
CA HIS A 65 -11.97 -21.71 -33.03
C HIS A 65 -13.44 -21.56 -33.45
N ALA A 66 -14.27 -22.53 -33.06
CA ALA A 66 -15.71 -22.42 -33.23
C ALA A 66 -16.20 -21.19 -32.47
N THR A 67 -16.65 -20.17 -33.19
CA THR A 67 -17.21 -18.97 -32.59
C THR A 67 -18.44 -19.38 -31.77
N PRO A 68 -18.47 -19.14 -30.45
CA PRO A 68 -19.61 -19.56 -29.64
C PRO A 68 -20.86 -18.79 -30.08
N SER A 69 -21.96 -19.51 -30.32
CA SER A 69 -23.22 -18.89 -30.67
C SER A 69 -23.79 -18.08 -29.50
N ALA A 70 -24.66 -17.11 -29.79
CA ALA A 70 -25.38 -16.34 -28.75
C ALA A 70 -26.08 -17.26 -27.74
N LEU A 71 -26.62 -18.39 -28.20
CA LEU A 71 -27.23 -19.41 -27.33
C LEU A 71 -26.20 -20.07 -26.41
N LYS A 72 -25.03 -20.46 -26.92
CA LYS A 72 -23.94 -21.03 -26.09
C LYS A 72 -23.43 -20.04 -25.05
N LEU A 73 -23.31 -18.76 -25.43
CA LEU A 73 -22.94 -17.70 -24.49
C LEU A 73 -24.01 -17.50 -23.42
N PHE A 74 -25.29 -17.43 -23.79
CA PHE A 74 -26.39 -17.31 -22.83
C PHE A 74 -26.41 -18.49 -21.85
N GLN A 75 -26.31 -19.72 -22.36
CA GLN A 75 -26.25 -20.94 -21.54
C GLN A 75 -25.06 -20.93 -20.56
N ALA A 76 -23.87 -20.58 -21.05
CA ALA A 76 -22.68 -20.46 -20.22
C ALA A 76 -22.86 -19.40 -19.13
N THR A 77 -23.44 -18.25 -19.47
CA THR A 77 -23.69 -17.15 -18.52
C THR A 77 -24.72 -17.56 -17.46
N THR A 78 -25.79 -18.25 -17.84
CA THR A 78 -26.79 -18.78 -16.90
C THR A 78 -26.27 -19.93 -16.04
N ALA A 79 -25.21 -20.62 -16.48
CA ALA A 79 -24.53 -21.66 -15.71
C ALA A 79 -23.54 -21.09 -14.68
N ILE A 80 -23.24 -19.79 -14.72
CA ILE A 80 -22.45 -19.13 -13.68
C ILE A 80 -23.33 -18.98 -12.45
N CYS A 81 -23.17 -19.89 -11.49
CA CYS A 81 -23.71 -19.69 -10.17
C CYS A 81 -22.95 -18.55 -9.48
N PRO A 82 -23.63 -17.54 -8.92
CA PRO A 82 -22.96 -16.56 -8.09
C PRO A 82 -22.25 -17.28 -6.94
N PRO A 83 -21.04 -16.84 -6.56
CA PRO A 83 -20.31 -17.45 -5.46
C PRO A 83 -21.20 -17.42 -4.23
N LYS A 84 -21.34 -18.57 -3.55
CA LYS A 84 -22.03 -18.62 -2.26
C LYS A 84 -21.22 -17.77 -1.28
N ILE A 85 -21.73 -16.60 -0.93
CA ILE A 85 -21.11 -15.70 0.05
C ILE A 85 -21.10 -16.43 1.39
N GLN A 86 -19.93 -16.86 1.84
CA GLN A 86 -19.75 -17.39 3.19
C GLN A 86 -19.74 -16.22 4.17
N THR A 87 -20.89 -15.94 4.78
CA THR A 87 -21.11 -14.80 5.70
C THR A 87 -20.58 -15.03 7.11
N GLN A 88 -19.91 -16.15 7.37
CA GLN A 88 -19.44 -16.50 8.72
C GLN A 88 -18.22 -15.69 9.17
N PHE A 89 -17.56 -14.99 8.24
CA PHE A 89 -16.36 -14.23 8.56
C PHE A 89 -16.68 -12.86 9.17
N LYS A 90 -15.96 -12.50 10.24
CA LYS A 90 -15.98 -11.19 10.88
C LYS A 90 -14.68 -10.45 10.57
N ARG A 91 -14.75 -9.27 9.96
CA ARG A 91 -13.57 -8.43 9.75
C ARG A 91 -13.16 -7.76 11.06
N THR A 92 -11.86 -7.78 11.36
CA THR A 92 -11.28 -7.16 12.57
C THR A 92 -9.98 -6.48 12.19
N THR A 93 -9.81 -5.18 12.48
CA THR A 93 -8.53 -4.54 12.18
C THR A 93 -7.49 -4.87 13.25
N ALA A 94 -6.21 -4.94 12.88
CA ALA A 94 -5.12 -5.19 13.83
C ALA A 94 -5.09 -4.16 14.98
N THR A 95 -5.42 -2.90 14.67
CA THR A 95 -5.53 -1.79 15.63
C THR A 95 -6.75 -1.86 16.55
N ALA A 96 -7.80 -2.60 16.19
CA ALA A 96 -8.95 -2.78 17.07
C ALA A 96 -8.63 -3.70 18.25
N LEU A 97 -7.65 -4.60 18.09
CA LEU A 97 -7.29 -5.60 19.10
C LEU A 97 -6.50 -5.02 20.28
N THR A 98 -5.91 -3.83 20.14
CA THR A 98 -5.28 -3.09 21.23
C THR A 98 -6.27 -2.34 22.11
N LYS A 99 -7.53 -2.17 21.65
CA LYS A 99 -8.64 -1.61 22.43
C LYS A 99 -9.39 -2.73 23.15
N LYS A 100 -8.76 -3.40 24.11
CA LYS A 100 -9.43 -4.46 24.89
C LYS A 100 -10.48 -3.85 25.84
N ASP A 101 -11.75 -3.95 25.45
CA ASP A 101 -12.78 -4.48 26.35
C ASP A 101 -13.39 -5.74 25.69
N PRO A 102 -13.36 -6.94 26.32
CA PRO A 102 -13.71 -8.20 25.66
C PRO A 102 -15.20 -8.39 25.31
N SER A 103 -16.08 -7.48 25.77
CA SER A 103 -17.53 -7.53 25.53
C SER A 103 -17.98 -6.89 24.22
N ASP A 104 -17.12 -6.14 23.52
CA ASP A 104 -17.52 -5.29 22.39
C ASP A 104 -17.15 -5.84 21.00
N LEU A 105 -17.03 -7.16 20.86
CA LEU A 105 -16.94 -7.82 19.53
C LEU A 105 -18.29 -7.83 18.79
N HIS A 106 -19.06 -6.75 18.89
CA HIS A 106 -20.24 -6.50 18.07
C HIS A 106 -19.82 -6.08 16.65
N PRO A 107 -20.52 -6.57 15.62
CA PRO A 107 -20.26 -6.18 14.25
C PRO A 107 -20.57 -4.69 14.08
N GLN A 108 -19.53 -3.88 13.88
CA GLN A 108 -19.68 -2.47 13.55
C GLN A 108 -20.03 -2.34 12.05
N PRO A 109 -21.22 -1.83 11.69
CA PRO A 109 -21.56 -1.55 10.32
C PRO A 109 -20.86 -0.27 9.88
N ASN A 110 -20.06 -0.39 8.80
CA ASN A 110 -19.25 0.67 8.19
C ASN A 110 -18.18 1.31 9.10
N PRO A 111 -16.94 1.49 8.62
CA PRO A 111 -15.89 2.16 9.37
C PRO A 111 -16.15 3.68 9.36
N SER A 112 -17.15 4.14 10.12
CA SER A 112 -17.16 5.52 10.56
C SER A 112 -16.01 5.67 11.55
N ARG A 113 -14.87 6.16 11.01
CA ARG A 113 -13.71 6.73 11.71
C ARG A 113 -13.60 6.27 13.16
N SER A 114 -12.94 5.13 13.37
CA SER A 114 -12.55 4.73 14.71
C SER A 114 -11.73 5.86 15.34
N ILE A 115 -12.26 6.41 16.42
CA ILE A 115 -11.65 7.44 17.24
C ILE A 115 -10.36 6.85 17.83
N GLN A 116 -9.24 7.03 17.13
CA GLN A 116 -7.95 7.38 17.71
C GLN A 116 -7.83 8.87 17.42
N THR A 117 -7.43 9.67 18.41
CA THR A 117 -6.98 11.03 18.17
C THR A 117 -5.69 10.98 17.35
N ASN A 118 -5.77 10.62 16.07
CA ASN A 118 -4.70 10.88 15.13
C ASN A 118 -4.67 12.39 14.98
N THR A 119 -3.76 13.01 15.72
CA THR A 119 -3.35 14.38 15.45
C THR A 119 -2.98 14.45 13.96
N ARG A 120 -3.31 15.57 13.32
CA ARG A 120 -2.93 15.79 11.91
C ARG A 120 -1.42 15.63 11.74
N MET A 121 -0.68 16.01 12.77
CA MET A 121 0.77 15.84 12.89
C MET A 121 1.19 14.37 12.81
N GLY A 122 0.59 13.47 13.61
CA GLY A 122 0.93 12.05 13.54
C GLY A 122 0.68 11.44 12.16
N THR A 123 -0.44 11.79 11.51
CA THR A 123 -0.73 11.31 10.14
C THR A 123 0.28 11.86 9.12
N CYS A 124 0.65 13.14 9.24
CA CYS A 124 1.70 13.74 8.40
C CYS A 124 3.07 13.07 8.63
N GLY A 125 3.39 12.75 9.89
CA GLY A 125 4.62 12.10 10.27
C GLY A 125 4.74 10.68 9.72
N HIS A 126 3.67 9.87 9.77
CA HIS A 126 3.63 8.56 9.11
C HIS A 126 3.88 8.68 7.60
N ALA A 127 3.17 9.59 6.92
CA ALA A 127 3.34 9.79 5.48
C ALA A 127 4.77 10.21 5.10
N LEU A 128 5.42 11.03 5.94
CA LEU A 128 6.82 11.38 5.74
C LEU A 128 7.75 10.16 5.91
N LEU A 129 7.54 9.31 6.92
CA LEU A 129 8.35 8.11 7.14
C LEU A 129 8.18 7.07 6.04
N GLU A 130 6.94 6.88 5.58
CA GLU A 130 6.61 6.06 4.41
C GLU A 130 7.41 6.53 3.18
N GLU A 131 7.33 7.84 2.89
CA GLU A 131 8.02 8.41 1.74
C GLU A 131 9.55 8.32 1.88
N ALA A 132 10.08 8.54 3.08
CA ALA A 132 11.49 8.40 3.37
C ALA A 132 11.97 6.96 3.16
N ALA A 133 11.24 5.97 3.67
CA ALA A 133 11.55 4.55 3.50
C ALA A 133 11.52 4.14 2.02
N HIS A 134 10.55 4.62 1.23
CA HIS A 134 10.50 4.38 -0.21
C HIS A 134 11.75 4.85 -0.96
N HIS A 135 12.42 5.89 -0.47
CA HIS A 135 13.63 6.45 -1.05
C HIS A 135 14.90 6.04 -0.26
N ASN A 136 14.85 4.95 0.49
CA ASN A 136 15.97 4.46 1.32
C ASN A 136 16.55 5.55 2.22
N TRP A 137 15.67 6.33 2.83
CA TRP A 137 15.97 7.45 3.74
C TRP A 137 16.74 8.61 3.10
N ASN A 138 16.80 8.67 1.77
CA ASN A 138 17.47 9.72 1.01
C ASN A 138 16.47 10.68 0.37
N ILE A 139 15.86 11.55 1.18
CA ILE A 139 14.89 12.55 0.73
C ILE A 139 15.29 13.97 1.13
N ASN A 140 14.79 14.96 0.39
CA ASN A 140 14.93 16.38 0.75
C ASN A 140 13.93 16.74 1.87
N PHE A 141 14.33 16.56 3.13
CA PHE A 141 13.42 16.71 4.28
C PHE A 141 12.74 18.09 4.36
N PRO A 142 13.45 19.24 4.25
CA PRO A 142 12.80 20.55 4.35
C PRO A 142 11.70 20.76 3.31
N GLU A 143 11.93 20.34 2.07
CA GLU A 143 10.97 20.45 0.98
C GLU A 143 9.74 19.55 1.20
N ARG A 144 9.97 18.30 1.63
CA ARG A 144 8.88 17.35 1.86
C ARG A 144 8.04 17.67 3.08
N ILE A 145 8.66 18.12 4.17
CA ILE A 145 7.93 18.60 5.35
C ILE A 145 7.06 19.79 4.95
N SER A 146 7.58 20.77 4.20
CA SER A 146 6.77 21.91 3.73
C SER A 146 5.57 21.45 2.90
N THR A 147 5.79 20.53 1.95
CA THR A 147 4.75 20.03 1.05
C THR A 147 3.65 19.27 1.79
N LEU A 148 4.03 18.33 2.66
CA LEU A 148 3.07 17.49 3.39
C LEU A 148 2.39 18.27 4.52
N SER A 149 3.09 19.16 5.21
CA SER A 149 2.49 19.99 6.27
C SER A 149 1.38 20.90 5.74
N HIS A 150 1.52 21.42 4.52
CA HIS A 150 0.45 22.17 3.85
C HIS A 150 -0.76 21.26 3.57
N ARG A 151 -0.54 20.04 3.06
CA ARG A 151 -1.60 19.06 2.78
C ARG A 151 -2.39 18.66 4.03
N TYR A 152 -1.71 18.54 5.17
CA TYR A 152 -2.32 18.16 6.45
C TYR A 152 -2.75 19.36 7.31
N ASN A 153 -2.62 20.60 6.81
CA ASN A 153 -2.97 21.84 7.52
C ASN A 153 -2.34 21.94 8.92
N LEU A 154 -1.03 21.72 9.01
CA LEU A 154 -0.27 21.86 10.25
C LEU A 154 0.05 23.33 10.55
N SER A 155 0.08 23.67 11.83
CA SER A 155 0.55 24.97 12.34
C SER A 155 2.08 25.08 12.28
N SER A 156 2.61 26.31 12.32
CA SER A 156 4.07 26.53 12.35
C SER A 156 4.77 25.86 13.54
N ALA A 157 4.08 25.75 14.69
CA ALA A 157 4.62 25.05 15.85
C ALA A 157 4.74 23.54 15.59
N GLU A 158 3.71 22.91 15.02
CA GLU A 158 3.74 21.50 14.64
C GLU A 158 4.79 21.22 13.56
N ILE A 159 4.97 22.11 12.59
CA ILE A 159 5.99 21.99 11.54
C ILE A 159 7.39 22.02 12.14
N ASN A 160 7.66 22.96 13.05
CA ASN A 160 8.97 23.07 13.71
C ASN A 160 9.27 21.84 14.55
N HIS A 161 8.28 21.37 15.31
CA HIS A 161 8.39 20.14 16.11
C HIS A 161 8.65 18.91 15.25
N LEU A 162 7.85 18.73 14.19
CA LEU A 162 8.03 17.64 13.25
C LEU A 162 9.42 17.70 12.61
N SER A 163 9.89 18.88 12.20
CA SER A 163 11.22 19.06 11.63
C SER A 163 12.34 18.64 12.59
N SER A 164 12.25 18.98 13.88
CA SER A 164 13.27 18.58 14.86
C SER A 164 13.27 17.08 15.12
N THR A 165 12.10 16.48 15.32
CA THR A 165 12.00 15.08 15.74
C THR A 165 12.28 14.14 14.56
N PHE A 166 11.85 14.51 13.37
CA PHE A 166 11.96 13.70 12.18
C PHE A 166 13.41 13.49 11.73
N SER A 167 14.27 14.51 11.83
CA SER A 167 15.70 14.37 11.49
C SER A 167 16.37 13.27 12.32
N THR A 168 16.16 13.26 13.63
CA THR A 168 16.73 12.23 14.51
C THR A 168 16.13 10.85 14.23
N THR A 169 14.81 10.76 14.00
CA THR A 169 14.17 9.49 13.64
C THR A 169 14.73 8.91 12.35
N VAL A 170 14.93 9.74 11.31
CA VAL A 170 15.43 9.25 10.02
C VAL A 170 16.89 8.83 10.10
N GLU A 171 17.74 9.57 10.82
CA GLU A 171 19.12 9.15 11.07
C GLU A 171 19.17 7.79 11.76
N TYR A 172 18.35 7.60 12.79
CA TYR A 172 18.21 6.30 13.44
C TYR A 172 17.75 5.22 12.48
N MET A 173 16.67 5.45 11.72
CA MET A 173 16.13 4.45 10.79
C MET A 173 17.14 4.09 9.69
N LYS A 174 17.91 5.06 9.19
CA LYS A 174 18.96 4.82 8.21
C LYS A 174 20.04 3.87 8.73
N ILE A 175 20.44 4.02 9.99
CA ILE A 175 21.40 3.12 10.64
C ILE A 175 20.74 1.76 10.92
N ALA A 176 19.53 1.76 11.48
CA ALA A 176 18.81 0.55 11.85
C ALA A 176 18.53 -0.36 10.65
N THR A 177 18.27 0.22 9.48
CA THR A 177 17.98 -0.53 8.25
C THR A 177 19.16 -0.56 7.26
N GLN A 178 20.39 -0.32 7.71
CA GLN A 178 21.55 -0.27 6.82
C GLN A 178 21.86 -1.61 6.13
N SER A 179 21.47 -2.74 6.76
CA SER A 179 21.66 -4.09 6.24
C SER A 179 20.45 -4.59 5.42
N ALA A 180 19.49 -3.72 5.14
CA ALA A 180 18.31 -4.07 4.37
C ALA A 180 18.66 -4.37 2.91
N GLU A 181 18.20 -5.52 2.41
CA GLU A 181 18.10 -5.78 0.98
C GLU A 181 16.88 -5.05 0.39
N GLN A 182 15.81 -4.95 1.18
CA GLN A 182 14.57 -4.29 0.76
C GLN A 182 13.84 -3.65 1.93
N LEU A 183 13.35 -2.43 1.70
CA LEU A 183 12.40 -1.72 2.57
C LEU A 183 11.00 -1.80 1.97
N LEU A 184 10.04 -2.21 2.77
CA LEU A 184 8.65 -2.37 2.38
C LEU A 184 7.76 -1.55 3.34
N PRO A 185 7.65 -0.22 3.11
CA PRO A 185 6.76 0.62 3.90
C PRO A 185 5.29 0.34 3.57
N GLU A 186 4.40 0.65 4.53
CA GLU A 186 2.94 0.48 4.42
C GLU A 186 2.53 -0.90 3.90
N TYR A 187 3.12 -1.97 4.46
CA TYR A 187 2.91 -3.33 3.98
C TYR A 187 1.54 -3.87 4.42
N PRO A 188 0.57 -4.04 3.50
CA PRO A 188 -0.76 -4.46 3.85
C PRO A 188 -0.82 -5.98 4.04
N PHE A 189 -1.65 -6.44 4.99
CA PHE A 189 -1.91 -7.85 5.15
C PHE A 189 -3.38 -8.15 5.44
N LEU A 190 -3.78 -9.38 5.12
CA LEU A 190 -5.04 -9.98 5.48
C LEU A 190 -4.77 -11.41 5.97
N MET A 191 -5.19 -11.72 7.19
CA MET A 191 -4.93 -12.99 7.83
C MET A 191 -6.22 -13.57 8.42
N GLN A 192 -6.52 -14.82 8.09
CA GLN A 192 -7.63 -15.53 8.72
C GLN A 192 -7.19 -16.19 10.04
N LYS A 193 -7.96 -15.96 11.11
CA LYS A 193 -7.90 -16.66 12.40
C LYS A 193 -9.30 -17.10 12.82
N GLY A 194 -9.61 -18.39 12.65
CA GLY A 194 -10.95 -18.91 12.88
C GLY A 194 -11.98 -18.23 11.97
N VAL A 195 -12.99 -17.60 12.58
CA VAL A 195 -13.99 -16.79 11.87
C VAL A 195 -13.55 -15.35 11.63
N HIS A 196 -12.41 -14.92 12.15
CA HIS A 196 -11.94 -13.55 11.99
C HIS A 196 -11.05 -13.40 10.76
N LEU A 197 -11.36 -12.39 9.93
CA LEU A 197 -10.49 -11.86 8.90
C LEU A 197 -9.81 -10.63 9.48
N ILE A 198 -8.54 -10.80 9.86
CA ILE A 198 -7.75 -9.76 10.49
C ILE A 198 -6.99 -9.01 9.41
N ASP A 199 -7.23 -7.72 9.27
CA ASP A 199 -6.53 -6.88 8.29
C ASP A 199 -5.83 -5.69 8.95
N GLY A 200 -4.77 -5.24 8.30
CA GLY A 200 -3.97 -4.12 8.79
C GLY A 200 -2.84 -3.78 7.84
N THR A 201 -2.07 -2.78 8.25
CA THR A 201 -0.89 -2.32 7.54
C THR A 201 0.26 -2.25 8.53
N ILE A 202 1.40 -2.83 8.17
CA ILE A 202 2.63 -2.76 8.94
C ILE A 202 3.41 -1.56 8.41
N ASP A 203 3.77 -0.61 9.27
CA ASP A 203 4.38 0.65 8.83
C ASP A 203 5.67 0.43 8.05
N LEU A 204 6.53 -0.50 8.49
CA LEU A 204 7.71 -0.90 7.75
C LEU A 204 8.10 -2.37 8.00
N VAL A 205 8.25 -3.12 6.91
CA VAL A 205 8.90 -4.45 6.88
C VAL A 205 10.29 -4.28 6.26
N VAL A 206 11.31 -4.80 6.92
CA VAL A 206 12.70 -4.75 6.46
C VAL A 206 13.16 -6.18 6.19
N LEU A 207 13.51 -6.47 4.94
CA LEU A 207 14.09 -7.75 4.54
C LEU A 207 15.62 -7.62 4.55
N THR A 208 16.29 -8.52 5.25
CA THR A 208 17.75 -8.64 5.27
C THR A 208 18.15 -10.07 4.85
N THR A 209 19.45 -10.28 4.65
CA THR A 209 20.02 -11.62 4.40
C THR A 209 19.80 -12.60 5.56
N GLU A 210 19.69 -12.09 6.78
CA GLU A 210 19.56 -12.89 8.00
C GLU A 210 18.09 -13.17 8.37
N GLY A 211 17.17 -12.30 7.96
CA GLY A 211 15.76 -12.44 8.30
C GLY A 211 14.95 -11.16 8.12
N ILE A 212 13.86 -11.04 8.87
CA ILE A 212 12.89 -9.94 8.76
C ILE A 212 12.83 -9.14 10.04
N GLN A 213 12.88 -7.81 9.94
CA GLN A 213 12.67 -6.89 11.04
C GLN A 213 11.41 -6.07 10.79
N LEU A 214 10.55 -5.93 11.80
CA LEU A 214 9.31 -5.15 11.70
C LEU A 214 9.43 -3.89 12.54
N TYR A 215 8.94 -2.78 12.00
CA TYR A 215 8.90 -1.48 12.66
C TYR A 215 7.49 -0.90 12.59
N ASP A 216 7.03 -0.35 13.70
CA ASP A 216 5.75 0.34 13.86
C ASP A 216 6.00 1.69 14.55
N TYR A 217 5.63 2.79 13.89
CA TYR A 217 5.85 4.15 14.34
C TYR A 217 4.69 4.61 15.21
N LYS A 218 5.00 5.30 16.32
CA LYS A 218 3.98 5.84 17.22
C LYS A 218 4.34 7.26 17.64
N PHE A 219 3.57 8.22 17.13
CA PHE A 219 3.59 9.61 17.56
C PHE A 219 2.87 9.71 18.90
N SER A 220 3.62 9.79 20.00
CA SER A 220 3.07 9.75 21.35
C SER A 220 4.04 10.28 22.39
N GLN A 221 3.50 10.84 23.48
CA GLN A 221 4.25 11.20 24.68
C GLN A 221 4.58 9.99 25.59
N ALA A 222 4.01 8.82 25.30
CA ALA A 222 4.28 7.61 26.08
C ALA A 222 5.72 7.13 25.88
N THR A 223 6.28 6.55 26.93
CA THR A 223 7.62 5.95 26.88
C THR A 223 7.63 4.72 25.97
N HIS A 224 8.83 4.36 25.47
CA HIS A 224 9.01 3.17 24.64
C HIS A 224 8.47 1.90 25.32
N SER A 225 8.69 1.72 26.62
CA SER A 225 8.21 0.56 27.39
C SER A 225 6.68 0.50 27.44
N GLU A 226 6.02 1.64 27.70
CA GLU A 226 4.54 1.71 27.72
C GLU A 226 3.93 1.40 26.36
N LEU A 227 4.56 1.88 25.29
CA LEU A 227 4.12 1.58 23.92
C LEU A 227 4.35 0.11 23.59
N GLN A 228 5.50 -0.46 23.93
CA GLN A 228 5.81 -1.87 23.70
C GLN A 228 4.82 -2.79 24.42
N GLU A 229 4.44 -2.48 25.65
CA GLU A 229 3.38 -3.16 26.39
C GLU A 229 2.03 -3.04 25.67
N ARG A 230 1.61 -1.80 25.39
CA ARG A 230 0.30 -1.48 24.81
C ARG A 230 0.06 -2.13 23.45
N TYR A 231 1.09 -2.21 22.62
CA TYR A 231 1.02 -2.67 21.23
C TYR A 231 1.60 -4.07 21.02
N ARG A 232 1.97 -4.78 22.10
CA ARG A 232 2.53 -6.14 22.02
C ARG A 232 1.71 -7.08 21.15
N GLU A 233 0.41 -7.17 21.40
CA GLU A 233 -0.49 -8.09 20.68
C GLU A 233 -0.54 -7.75 19.18
N GLN A 234 -0.51 -6.46 18.84
CA GLN A 234 -0.49 -5.99 17.46
C GLN A 234 0.81 -6.38 16.75
N LEU A 235 1.97 -6.20 17.40
CA LEU A 235 3.25 -6.63 16.86
C LEU A 235 3.33 -8.13 16.64
N HIS A 236 2.78 -8.94 17.56
CA HIS A 236 2.74 -10.40 17.38
C HIS A 236 1.86 -10.81 16.21
N LEU A 237 0.75 -10.09 15.97
CA LEU A 237 -0.07 -10.32 14.78
C LEU A 237 0.65 -9.95 13.49
N TYR A 238 1.42 -8.87 13.50
CA TYR A 238 2.25 -8.48 12.36
C TYR A 238 3.31 -9.55 12.06
N ALA A 239 3.99 -10.04 13.11
CA ALA A 239 4.95 -11.14 12.99
C ALA A 239 4.31 -12.39 12.39
N GLU A 240 3.14 -12.80 12.88
CA GLU A 240 2.44 -13.97 12.36
C GLU A 240 1.98 -13.79 10.92
N ALA A 241 1.46 -12.61 10.56
CA ALA A 241 1.04 -12.30 9.20
C ALA A 241 2.22 -12.39 8.22
N ILE A 242 3.37 -11.82 8.60
CA ILE A 242 4.59 -11.87 7.79
C ILE A 242 5.18 -13.28 7.72
N GLN A 243 5.20 -14.00 8.84
CA GLN A 243 5.71 -15.38 8.87
C GLN A 243 4.92 -16.31 7.94
N ARG A 244 3.62 -16.07 7.75
CA ARG A 244 2.81 -16.84 6.77
C ARG A 244 3.19 -16.53 5.32
N LEU A 245 3.65 -15.31 5.03
CA LEU A 245 4.10 -14.90 3.70
C LEU A 245 5.53 -15.32 3.42
N PHE A 246 6.37 -15.39 4.46
CA PHE A 246 7.77 -15.83 4.39
C PHE A 246 8.03 -17.00 5.36
N PRO A 247 7.53 -18.22 5.08
CA PRO A 247 7.54 -19.33 6.05
C PRO A 247 8.91 -19.80 6.50
N THR A 248 9.94 -19.58 5.68
CA THR A 248 11.31 -20.04 5.93
C THR A 248 12.24 -18.95 6.43
N THR A 249 11.76 -17.70 6.48
CA THR A 249 12.58 -16.55 6.87
C THR A 249 12.26 -16.19 8.33
N PRO A 250 13.25 -16.15 9.23
CA PRO A 250 12.99 -15.86 10.64
C PRO A 250 12.64 -14.38 10.85
N ILE A 251 11.71 -14.11 11.77
CA ILE A 251 11.52 -12.77 12.33
C ILE A 251 12.63 -12.50 13.35
N LEU A 252 13.46 -11.49 13.08
CA LEU A 252 14.60 -11.11 13.93
C LEU A 252 14.19 -10.15 15.05
N SER A 253 13.33 -9.18 14.76
CA SER A 253 12.90 -8.19 15.75
C SER A 253 11.53 -7.56 15.42
N LEU A 254 10.84 -7.15 16.48
CA LEU A 254 9.57 -6.43 16.44
C LEU A 254 9.76 -5.13 17.21
N ASN A 255 9.77 -4.00 16.50
CA ASN A 255 10.20 -2.73 17.05
C ASN A 255 9.07 -1.72 17.03
N ILE A 256 8.91 -0.99 18.13
CA ILE A 256 8.11 0.23 18.15
C ILE A 256 9.04 1.43 18.24
N ILE A 257 8.85 2.37 17.32
CA ILE A 257 9.59 3.62 17.31
C ILE A 257 8.70 4.69 17.92
N ALA A 258 9.04 5.07 19.15
CA ALA A 258 8.39 6.15 19.86
C ALA A 258 8.89 7.49 19.31
N ILE A 259 7.97 8.29 18.79
CA ILE A 259 8.27 9.62 18.24
C ILE A 259 7.54 10.60 19.14
N SER A 260 8.28 11.22 20.05
CA SER A 260 7.71 12.16 21.02
C SER A 260 7.10 13.36 20.30
N GLU A 261 5.80 13.57 20.53
CA GLU A 261 5.10 14.82 20.18
C GLU A 261 5.53 15.98 21.09
#